data_AF-A0A533YPT7-F1
#
_entry.id   AF-A0A533YPT7-F1
#
_cell.length_a   1.000
_cell.length_b   1.000
_cell.length_c   1.000
_cell.angle_alpha   90.00
_cell.angle_beta   90.00
_cell.angle_gamma   90.00
#
_symmetry.space_group_name_H-M   'P 1'
#
loop_
_entity.id
_entity.type
_entity.pdbx_description
1 polymer ?
#
loop_
_entity_poly.entity_id
_entity_poly.type
_entity_poly.pdbx_seq_one_letter_code
_entity_poly.pdbx_strand_id
1 'polypeptide(L)'
;MELAGVALDVGYLSDLSKEMERMLENLTSDIYKLCDEKFNINSTQQLGKILFVKLGLAVGRKTKTGYSTDVGVLETLRNEHPVIEKLLDYRQLQKLKSTYADALPALIDPRTGRVHTSYNQTVAATGRLSSSDPNLQNIP
;
A
#
# COMPACT_ATOMS: atom_id res chain seq x y z
N MET A 1 -4.79 -27.14 6.53
CA MET A 1 -5.12 -25.85 5.89
C MET A 1 -3.99 -25.42 4.97
N GLU A 2 -2.76 -25.32 5.46
CA GLU A 2 -1.58 -24.94 4.67
C GLU A 2 -1.36 -25.83 3.44
N LEU A 3 -1.24 -27.15 3.61
CA LEU A 3 -1.03 -28.10 2.51
C LEU A 3 -2.14 -28.12 1.45
N ALA A 4 -3.38 -27.78 1.84
CA ALA A 4 -4.49 -27.70 0.90
C ALA A 4 -4.40 -26.46 0.00
N GLY A 5 -3.82 -25.37 0.52
CA GLY A 5 -3.65 -24.10 -0.19
C GLY A 5 -4.96 -23.43 -0.61
N VAL A 6 -4.84 -22.24 -1.19
CA VAL A 6 -5.95 -21.44 -1.72
C VAL A 6 -5.76 -21.24 -3.21
N ALA A 7 -6.80 -21.51 -4.01
CA ALA A 7 -6.78 -21.19 -5.44
C ALA A 7 -7.03 -19.70 -5.63
N LEU A 8 -6.35 -19.12 -6.62
CA LEU A 8 -6.53 -17.73 -7.03
C LEU A 8 -7.01 -17.68 -8.48
N ASP A 9 -7.89 -16.72 -8.77
CA ASP A 9 -8.21 -16.37 -10.14
C ASP A 9 -7.14 -15.39 -10.66
N VAL A 10 -6.12 -15.95 -11.32
CA VAL A 10 -4.99 -15.17 -11.84
C VAL A 10 -5.41 -14.23 -12.98
N GLY A 11 -6.40 -14.64 -13.78
CA GLY A 11 -6.93 -13.82 -14.87
C GLY A 11 -7.57 -12.56 -14.32
N TYR A 12 -8.48 -12.73 -13.36
CA TYR A 12 -9.12 -11.63 -12.66
C TYR A 12 -8.11 -10.70 -11.97
N LEU A 13 -7.14 -11.25 -11.23
CA LEU A 13 -6.12 -10.44 -10.56
C LEU A 13 -5.24 -9.65 -11.53
N SER A 14 -4.93 -10.22 -12.71
CA SER A 14 -4.18 -9.52 -13.75
C SER A 14 -4.97 -8.34 -14.32
N ASP A 15 -6.26 -8.52 -14.59
CA ASP A 15 -7.09 -7.44 -15.11
C ASP A 15 -7.33 -6.35 -14.06
N LEU A 16 -7.54 -6.74 -12.80
CA LEU A 16 -7.61 -5.83 -11.67
C LEU A 16 -6.32 -5.02 -11.50
N SER A 17 -5.15 -5.67 -11.62
CA SER A 17 -3.86 -4.97 -11.57
C SER A 17 -3.73 -3.89 -12.66
N LYS A 18 -4.16 -4.19 -13.90
CA LYS A 18 -4.14 -3.21 -15.00
C LYS A 18 -5.10 -2.04 -14.74
N GLU A 19 -6.27 -2.31 -14.19
CA GLU A 19 -7.22 -1.25 -13.82
C GLU A 19 -6.64 -0.34 -12.73
N MET A 20 -6.07 -0.93 -11.68
CA MET A 20 -5.41 -0.20 -10.60
C MET A 20 -4.22 0.63 -11.12
N GLU A 21 -3.44 0.13 -12.07
CA GLU A 21 -2.35 0.90 -12.70
C GLU A 21 -2.88 2.19 -13.36
N ARG A 22 -3.95 2.10 -14.16
CA ARG A 22 -4.55 3.27 -14.81
C ARG A 22 -5.07 4.28 -13.80
N MET A 23 -5.69 3.80 -12.72
CA MET A 23 -6.15 4.67 -11.64
C MET A 23 -4.98 5.34 -10.90
N LEU A 24 -3.88 4.62 -10.67
CA LEU A 24 -2.65 5.17 -10.09
C LEU A 24 -2.01 6.22 -10.98
N GLU A 25 -1.96 6.02 -12.30
CA GLU A 25 -1.46 7.01 -13.26
C GLU A 25 -2.28 8.31 -13.20
N ASN A 26 -3.61 8.20 -13.14
CA ASN A 26 -4.50 9.36 -13.01
C ASN A 26 -4.27 10.10 -11.68
N LEU A 27 -4.23 9.38 -10.56
CA LEU A 27 -3.94 9.96 -9.24
C LEU A 27 -2.56 10.63 -9.20
N THR A 28 -1.56 10.01 -9.82
CA THR A 28 -0.20 10.54 -9.93
C THR A 28 -0.19 11.86 -10.68
N SER A 29 -0.91 11.94 -11.82
CA SER A 29 -1.04 13.17 -12.59
C SER A 29 -1.71 14.29 -11.78
N ASP A 30 -2.77 13.97 -11.06
CA ASP A 30 -3.47 14.93 -10.20
C ASP A 30 -2.59 15.42 -9.05
N ILE A 31 -1.84 14.52 -8.41
CA ILE A 31 -0.89 14.87 -7.33
C ILE A 31 0.19 15.81 -7.87
N TYR A 32 0.77 15.52 -9.04
CA TYR A 32 1.79 16.39 -9.63
C TYR A 32 1.25 17.78 -9.99
N LYS A 33 0.00 17.88 -10.47
CA LYS A 33 -0.65 19.17 -10.75
C LYS A 33 -0.88 19.96 -9.45
N LEU A 34 -1.38 19.30 -8.40
CA LEU A 34 -1.65 19.94 -7.11
C LEU A 34 -0.37 20.38 -6.39
N CYS A 35 0.75 19.69 -6.61
CA CYS A 35 2.05 20.03 -6.04
C CYS A 35 2.92 20.93 -6.93
N ASP A 36 2.48 21.19 -8.17
CA ASP A 36 3.22 21.88 -9.22
C ASP A 36 4.66 21.36 -9.39
N GLU A 37 4.85 20.05 -9.28
CA GLU A 37 6.16 19.38 -9.35
C GLU A 37 6.03 17.87 -9.46
N LYS A 38 6.95 17.26 -10.20
CA LYS A 38 7.10 15.80 -10.29
C LYS A 38 8.12 15.31 -9.27
N PHE A 39 7.75 14.27 -8.54
CA PHE A 39 8.59 13.66 -7.52
C PHE A 39 8.17 12.20 -7.30
N ASN A 40 8.98 11.42 -6.61
CA ASN A 40 8.60 10.06 -6.26
C ASN A 40 7.62 10.04 -5.09
N ILE A 41 6.33 9.81 -5.38
CA ILE A 41 5.23 9.75 -4.39
C ILE A 41 5.45 8.65 -3.34
N ASN A 42 6.12 7.55 -3.71
CA ASN A 42 6.44 6.44 -2.81
C ASN A 42 7.64 6.77 -1.89
N SER A 43 8.41 7.82 -2.18
CA SER A 43 9.51 8.27 -1.33
C SER A 43 8.99 9.17 -0.22
N THR A 44 8.97 8.67 1.01
CA THR A 44 8.56 9.44 2.19
C THR A 44 9.38 10.72 2.38
N GLN A 45 10.66 10.71 1.99
CA GLN A 45 11.53 11.88 2.07
C GLN A 45 11.14 12.95 1.04
N GLN A 46 10.91 12.58 -0.22
CA GLN A 46 10.50 13.54 -1.25
C GLN A 46 9.11 14.08 -0.97
N LEU A 47 8.16 13.18 -0.66
CA LEU A 47 6.80 13.56 -0.31
C LEU A 47 6.76 14.49 0.91
N GLY A 48 7.54 14.19 1.95
CA GLY A 48 7.64 15.05 3.14
C GLY A 48 8.16 16.46 2.81
N LYS A 49 9.15 16.59 1.91
CA LYS A 49 9.61 17.92 1.45
C LYS A 49 8.49 18.68 0.73
N ILE A 50 7.75 18.01 -0.17
CA ILE A 50 6.65 18.65 -0.89
C ILE A 50 5.56 19.13 0.08
N LEU A 51 5.10 18.27 0.99
CA LEU A 51 4.00 18.61 1.90
C LEU A 51 4.40 19.70 2.91
N PHE A 52 5.55 19.56 3.57
CA PHE A 52 5.87 20.39 4.73
C PHE A 52 6.81 21.56 4.44
N VAL A 53 7.55 21.52 3.33
CA VAL A 53 8.47 22.61 2.94
C VAL A 53 7.87 23.43 1.80
N LYS A 54 7.41 22.79 0.72
CA LYS A 54 6.87 23.50 -0.44
C LYS A 54 5.44 24.01 -0.21
N LEU A 55 4.54 23.12 0.21
CA LEU A 55 3.14 23.47 0.48
C LEU A 55 2.93 24.08 1.86
N GLY A 56 3.90 23.97 2.75
CA GLY A 56 3.88 24.60 4.08
C GLY A 56 2.79 24.06 5.02
N LEU A 57 2.35 22.82 4.83
CA LEU A 57 1.32 22.20 5.68
C LEU A 57 1.80 22.03 7.12
N ALA A 58 0.86 22.01 8.07
CA ALA A 58 1.19 21.91 9.48
C ALA A 58 1.96 20.62 9.76
N VAL A 59 3.13 20.76 10.37
CA VAL A 59 3.99 19.61 10.65
C VAL A 59 3.43 18.86 11.84
N GLY A 60 2.75 17.73 11.61
CA GLY A 60 2.27 16.87 12.68
C GLY A 60 3.43 16.25 13.47
N ARG A 61 3.93 15.09 13.00
CA ARG A 61 4.92 14.28 13.73
C ARG A 61 6.23 14.16 12.94
N LYS A 62 7.36 14.61 13.52
CA LYS A 62 8.70 14.28 13.02
C LYS A 62 9.15 12.93 13.56
N THR A 63 9.66 12.06 12.70
CA THR A 63 10.36 10.82 13.10
C THR A 63 11.86 11.10 13.18
N LYS A 64 12.64 10.13 13.70
CA LYS A 64 14.10 10.23 13.74
C LYS A 64 14.75 10.40 12.35
N THR A 65 14.04 10.04 11.28
CA THR A 65 14.54 10.04 9.90
C THR A 65 13.93 11.13 9.01
N GLY A 66 12.96 11.91 9.49
CA GLY A 66 12.35 12.99 8.72
C GLY A 66 10.90 13.29 9.10
N TYR A 67 10.13 13.83 8.17
CA TYR A 67 8.71 14.07 8.37
C TYR A 67 7.92 12.75 8.24
N SER A 68 7.03 12.45 9.20
CA SER A 68 6.09 11.35 9.01
C SER A 68 5.09 11.73 7.93
N THR A 69 4.85 10.82 7.01
CA THR A 69 3.79 10.92 6.02
C THR A 69 2.82 9.75 6.19
N ASP A 70 2.76 9.11 7.36
CA ASP A 70 1.92 7.93 7.58
C ASP A 70 0.44 8.28 7.41
N VAL A 71 -0.39 7.28 7.10
CA VAL A 71 -1.84 7.47 6.89
C VAL A 71 -2.47 8.25 8.03
N GLY A 72 -2.17 7.92 9.29
CA GLY A 72 -2.70 8.65 10.44
C GLY A 72 -2.28 10.13 10.51
N VAL A 73 -1.10 10.49 10.01
CA VAL A 73 -0.67 11.90 9.93
C VAL A 73 -1.38 12.59 8.76
N LEU A 74 -1.46 11.94 7.60
CA LEU A 74 -2.17 12.48 6.44
C LEU A 74 -3.66 12.72 6.73
N GLU A 75 -4.33 11.82 7.47
CA GLU A 75 -5.74 12.00 7.88
C GLU A 75 -5.95 13.31 8.68
N THR A 76 -5.00 13.68 9.55
CA THR A 76 -5.09 14.95 10.30
C THR A 76 -4.97 16.20 9.42
N LEU A 77 -4.42 16.05 8.20
CA LEU A 77 -4.16 17.14 7.26
C LEU A 77 -5.20 17.22 6.14
N ARG A 78 -6.26 16.38 6.14
CA ARG A 78 -7.24 16.32 5.03
C ARG A 78 -7.87 17.65 4.68
N ASN A 79 -8.07 18.52 5.68
CA ASN A 79 -8.69 19.83 5.48
C ASN A 79 -7.68 20.93 5.10
N GLU A 80 -6.37 20.65 5.08
CA GLU A 80 -5.36 21.65 4.77
C GLU A 80 -5.08 21.77 3.27
N HIS A 81 -5.11 20.66 2.52
CA HIS A 81 -4.85 20.68 1.08
C HIS A 81 -5.50 19.51 0.33
N PRO A 82 -6.09 19.73 -0.86
CA PRO A 82 -6.74 18.68 -1.66
C PRO A 82 -5.81 17.51 -2.03
N VAL A 83 -4.50 17.74 -2.06
CA VAL A 83 -3.51 16.68 -2.36
C VAL A 83 -3.53 15.56 -1.33
N ILE A 84 -3.93 15.84 -0.10
CA ILE A 84 -3.89 14.87 0.99
C ILE A 84 -4.86 13.72 0.74
N GLU A 85 -6.07 14.03 0.27
CA GLU A 85 -7.05 13.00 -0.12
C GLU A 85 -6.53 12.14 -1.27
N LYS A 86 -5.96 12.77 -2.30
CA LYS A 86 -5.36 12.06 -3.44
C LYS A 86 -4.21 11.14 -3.02
N LEU A 87 -3.40 11.55 -2.04
CA LEU A 87 -2.31 10.74 -1.51
C LEU A 87 -2.80 9.53 -0.70
N LEU A 88 -3.88 9.71 0.08
CA LEU A 88 -4.51 8.61 0.82
C LEU A 88 -5.05 7.56 -0.15
N ASP A 89 -5.80 7.99 -1.17
CA ASP A 89 -6.32 7.13 -2.24
C ASP A 89 -5.19 6.40 -2.97
N TYR A 90 -4.15 7.14 -3.37
CA TYR A 90 -2.99 6.59 -4.06
C TYR A 90 -2.31 5.49 -3.23
N ARG A 91 -2.12 5.71 -1.92
CA ARG A 91 -1.47 4.73 -1.04
C ARG A 91 -2.31 3.48 -0.83
N GLN A 92 -3.62 3.64 -0.66
CA GLN A 92 -4.52 2.51 -0.54
C GLN A 92 -4.47 1.66 -1.80
N LEU A 93 -4.63 2.30 -2.96
CA LEU A 93 -4.62 1.63 -4.25
C LEU A 93 -3.26 0.97 -4.55
N GLN A 94 -2.16 1.66 -4.28
CA GLN A 94 -0.81 1.14 -4.47
C GLN A 94 -0.57 -0.09 -3.60
N LYS A 95 -1.08 -0.11 -2.36
CA LYS A 95 -0.99 -1.28 -1.48
C LYS A 95 -1.84 -2.44 -2.01
N LEU A 96 -3.08 -2.17 -2.42
CA LEU A 96 -3.96 -3.17 -3.04
C LEU A 96 -3.29 -3.83 -4.25
N LYS A 97 -2.70 -3.01 -5.12
CA LYS A 97 -1.99 -3.49 -6.30
C LYS A 97 -0.73 -4.28 -5.95
N SER A 98 0.22 -3.64 -5.28
CA SER A 98 1.55 -4.23 -5.05
C SER A 98 1.54 -5.45 -4.13
N THR A 99 0.72 -5.43 -3.06
CA THR A 99 0.74 -6.49 -2.04
C THR A 99 -0.18 -7.65 -2.40
N TYR A 100 -1.25 -7.39 -3.16
CA TYR A 100 -2.26 -8.41 -3.43
C TYR A 100 -2.38 -8.74 -4.92
N ALA A 101 -2.69 -7.77 -5.78
CA ALA A 101 -2.93 -8.04 -7.20
C ALA A 101 -1.66 -8.53 -7.94
N ASP A 102 -0.50 -7.95 -7.66
CA ASP A 102 0.77 -8.29 -8.31
C ASP A 102 1.50 -9.42 -7.58
N ALA A 103 1.58 -9.37 -6.25
CA ALA A 103 2.42 -10.29 -5.49
C ALA A 103 1.78 -11.68 -5.27
N LEU A 104 0.46 -11.78 -5.04
CA LEU A 104 -0.16 -13.09 -4.75
C LEU A 104 -0.04 -14.09 -5.90
N PRO A 105 -0.25 -13.71 -7.18
CA PRO A 105 -0.03 -14.62 -8.31
C PRO A 105 1.41 -15.13 -8.41
N ALA A 106 2.40 -14.30 -8.02
CA ALA A 106 3.81 -14.69 -8.04
C ALA A 106 4.18 -15.71 -6.94
N LEU A 107 3.29 -15.94 -5.97
CA LEU A 107 3.48 -16.87 -4.85
C LEU A 107 2.74 -18.20 -5.05
N ILE A 108 2.17 -18.43 -6.23
CA ILE A 108 1.53 -19.70 -6.57
C ILE A 108 2.59 -20.81 -6.67
N ASP A 109 2.41 -21.89 -5.92
CA ASP A 109 3.26 -23.08 -6.06
C ASP A 109 2.95 -23.75 -7.42
N PRO A 110 3.94 -23.91 -8.32
CA PRO A 110 3.74 -24.49 -9.65
C PRO A 110 3.31 -25.97 -9.62
N ARG A 111 3.52 -26.68 -8.51
CA ARG A 111 3.14 -28.09 -8.35
C ARG A 111 1.66 -28.26 -8.03
N THR A 112 1.08 -27.32 -7.27
CA THR A 112 -0.31 -27.41 -6.78
C THR A 112 -1.24 -26.43 -7.49
N GLY A 113 -0.70 -25.37 -8.10
CA GLY A 113 -1.47 -24.27 -8.67
C GLY A 113 -2.16 -23.41 -7.61
N ARG A 114 -1.67 -23.43 -6.36
CA ARG A 114 -2.31 -22.78 -5.21
C ARG A 114 -1.29 -22.00 -4.40
N VAL A 115 -1.78 -21.02 -3.62
CA VAL A 115 -0.97 -20.30 -2.64
C VAL A 115 -1.05 -21.02 -1.30
N HIS A 116 0.09 -21.21 -0.66
CA HIS A 116 0.21 -21.91 0.62
C HIS A 116 0.78 -20.92 1.65
N THR A 117 -0.04 -20.55 2.64
CA THR A 117 0.41 -19.72 3.77
C THR A 117 0.98 -20.58 4.89
N SER A 118 1.82 -19.99 5.73
CA SER A 118 2.31 -20.60 6.99
C SER A 118 1.64 -19.95 8.19
N TYR A 119 1.06 -20.75 9.09
CA TYR A 119 0.46 -20.29 10.34
C TYR A 119 1.42 -20.48 11.51
N ASN A 120 1.99 -19.39 11.98
CA ASN A 120 2.89 -19.38 13.12
C ASN A 120 2.08 -19.41 14.43
N GLN A 121 2.21 -20.52 15.17
CA GLN A 121 1.46 -20.75 16.40
C GLN A 121 2.13 -20.18 17.66
N THR A 122 3.43 -19.88 17.61
CA THR A 122 4.25 -19.55 18.78
C THR A 122 4.71 -18.08 18.83
N VAL A 123 4.22 -17.23 17.93
CA VAL A 123 4.74 -15.86 17.75
C VAL A 123 3.97 -14.82 18.58
N ALA A 124 2.64 -14.92 18.66
CA ALA A 124 1.85 -13.92 19.38
C ALA A 124 1.79 -14.23 20.88
N ALA A 125 2.18 -13.26 21.73
CA ALA A 125 2.09 -13.38 23.19
C ALA A 125 0.66 -13.64 23.71
N THR A 126 -0.36 -13.38 22.90
CA THR A 126 -1.79 -13.55 23.22
C THR A 126 -2.36 -14.91 22.82
N GLY A 127 -1.55 -15.79 22.20
CA GLY A 127 -2.00 -17.11 21.71
C GLY A 127 -2.76 -17.08 20.38
N ARG A 128 -2.81 -15.93 19.69
CA ARG A 128 -3.36 -15.84 18.31
C ARG A 128 -2.39 -16.44 17.28
N LEU A 129 -2.93 -17.07 16.25
CA LEU A 129 -2.16 -17.47 15.06
C LEU A 129 -1.79 -16.24 14.23
N SER A 130 -0.58 -16.22 13.69
CA SER A 130 -0.19 -15.26 12.64
C SER A 130 0.09 -15.99 11.32
N SER A 131 -0.16 -15.33 10.19
CA SER A 131 0.05 -15.89 8.84
C SER A 131 1.23 -15.20 8.15
N SER A 132 2.11 -15.97 7.52
CA SER A 132 3.25 -15.48 6.73
C SER A 132 3.39 -16.25 5.42
N ASP A 133 4.11 -15.64 4.47
CA ASP A 133 4.56 -16.25 3.21
C ASP A 133 3.47 -16.91 2.34
N PRO A 134 2.42 -16.20 1.93
CA PRO A 134 2.05 -14.81 2.25
C PRO A 134 1.13 -14.70 3.47
N ASN A 135 1.00 -13.49 4.02
CA ASN A 135 0.01 -13.20 5.05
C ASN A 135 -1.40 -13.13 4.44
N LEU A 136 -2.19 -14.19 4.63
CA LEU A 136 -3.57 -14.30 4.18
C LEU A 136 -4.60 -13.86 5.24
N GLN A 137 -4.16 -13.42 6.42
CA GLN A 137 -5.06 -12.87 7.45
C GLN A 137 -5.39 -11.39 7.20
N ASN A 138 -4.53 -10.69 6.45
CA ASN A 138 -4.66 -9.27 6.15
C ASN A 138 -5.11 -9.03 4.70
N ILE A 139 -5.89 -9.94 4.11
CA ILE A 139 -6.53 -9.70 2.81
C ILE A 139 -7.66 -8.66 3.03
N PRO A 140 -7.66 -7.53 2.30
CA PRO A 140 -8.67 -6.49 2.42
C PRO A 140 -10.05 -6.92 1.91
#